data_AF-A0A673N2H9-F1
#
_entry.id   AF-A0A673N2H9-F1
#
_cell.length_a   1.000
_cell.length_b   1.000
_cell.length_c   1.000
_cell.angle_alpha   90.00
_cell.angle_beta   90.00
_cell.angle_gamma   90.00
#
_symmetry.space_group_name_H-M   'P 1'
#
loop_
_entity.id
_entity.type
_entity.pdbx_description
1 polymer ?
#
loop_
_entity_poly.entity_id
_entity_poly.type
_entity_poly.pdbx_seq_one_letter_code
_entity_poly.pdbx_strand_id
1 'polypeptide(L)'
;MLTLVEPTGVSAEPDPEPLCVPRPELEPEVDLVDAEQFCLPAPSAPEPQVTTETQETQVTTELSTLHNHFLVNIFQLECRMCKCKVLWTPVTEVWPNDFIENEETSMVQAKLKEMGITHILNTVAYKEYLQGKIYTRTEYYQEMNITYYGVLVKDEYRFDISKDLFPVWSSEFIHKALSNTEDKLLVHCIDGSVSRSSTLVLAYLMIHHNMMVEDAINHVTDVRWIGPNMGFLNQLTVLNSDLVRQRKLQLRKDLDIYKKKQSEASSKAILQNMIQLKQCLEKCALDWTPVTEVCPNVFIGNEETAMDRARLKEMGITHILNTVAVKKKCRVLLGIPRKEDLLGKANIGVKYYKGMNISYYGVTVTDDHLFDISKYFYQAAKFIHKARSNTESKVLVHCLDGVRRSSTLVLAYLMIHHDMMMEDAMDHVIKVRRIRPNMGFLKQLTILNSKLLSQRKLQFNNRQTDKNHR
;
A
#
# COMPACT_ATOMS: atom_id res chain seq x y z
N MET A 1 -81.82 28.30 -79.69
CA MET A 1 -82.98 28.52 -78.82
C MET A 1 -82.48 28.78 -77.41
N LEU A 2 -82.69 30.01 -76.92
CA LEU A 2 -82.89 30.47 -75.53
C LEU A 2 -81.96 29.90 -74.42
N THR A 3 -80.96 30.64 -73.89
CA THR A 3 -81.01 31.56 -72.71
C THR A 3 -81.41 30.86 -71.39
N LEU A 4 -80.77 30.99 -70.20
CA LEU A 4 -80.08 32.11 -69.53
C LEU A 4 -79.54 31.65 -68.13
N VAL A 5 -78.48 32.30 -67.63
CA VAL A 5 -78.19 32.71 -66.21
C VAL A 5 -77.52 31.72 -65.22
N GLU A 6 -76.27 32.04 -64.86
CA GLU A 6 -75.72 32.02 -63.47
C GLU A 6 -75.74 33.47 -62.94
N PRO A 7 -75.46 33.84 -61.64
CA PRO A 7 -74.85 33.09 -60.53
C PRO A 7 -75.41 33.41 -59.12
N THR A 8 -74.85 32.82 -58.05
CA THR A 8 -74.41 33.43 -56.77
C THR A 8 -74.42 32.42 -55.61
N GLY A 9 -73.37 32.47 -54.78
CA GLY A 9 -72.98 31.41 -53.86
C GLY A 9 -73.62 31.43 -52.47
N VAL A 10 -73.35 30.39 -51.69
CA VAL A 10 -73.55 30.34 -50.24
C VAL A 10 -72.46 29.47 -49.60
N SER A 11 -71.98 29.99 -48.47
CA SER A 11 -71.02 29.49 -47.49
C SER A 11 -71.10 27.99 -47.16
N ALA A 12 -69.93 27.36 -47.01
CA ALA A 12 -69.77 26.08 -46.34
C ALA A 12 -69.79 26.31 -44.81
N GLU A 13 -70.72 25.66 -44.11
CA GLU A 13 -70.76 25.57 -42.64
C GLU A 13 -70.10 24.27 -42.14
N PRO A 14 -69.63 24.24 -40.88
CA PRO A 14 -68.60 23.33 -40.41
C PRO A 14 -69.10 21.95 -39.97
N ASP A 15 -68.19 20.97 -40.01
CA ASP A 15 -68.36 19.58 -39.58
C ASP A 15 -68.85 19.44 -38.12
N PRO A 16 -69.66 18.40 -37.82
CA PRO A 16 -70.21 18.17 -36.49
C PRO A 16 -69.18 17.62 -35.48
N GLU A 17 -69.25 18.11 -34.25
CA GLU A 17 -68.44 17.68 -33.10
C GLU A 17 -68.58 16.17 -32.80
N PRO A 18 -67.46 15.45 -32.57
CA PRO A 18 -67.52 14.08 -32.10
C PRO A 18 -67.70 14.00 -30.57
N LEU A 19 -68.67 13.18 -30.18
CA LEU A 19 -69.08 12.81 -28.82
C LEU A 19 -67.89 12.47 -27.88
N CYS A 20 -67.97 13.00 -26.65
CA CYS A 20 -67.09 12.73 -25.51
C CYS A 20 -66.83 11.23 -25.28
N VAL A 21 -65.58 10.81 -25.45
CA VAL A 21 -65.04 9.55 -24.93
C VAL A 21 -64.50 9.82 -23.52
N PRO A 22 -64.81 9.00 -22.50
CA PRO A 22 -64.25 9.18 -21.17
C PRO A 22 -62.73 9.05 -21.19
N ARG A 23 -62.04 10.02 -20.58
CA ARG A 23 -60.58 10.06 -20.40
C ARG A 23 -60.12 8.80 -19.63
N PRO A 24 -59.02 8.13 -20.03
CA PRO A 24 -58.44 7.05 -19.23
C PRO A 24 -57.99 7.62 -17.88
N GLU A 25 -58.38 6.95 -16.80
CA GLU A 25 -57.97 7.26 -15.43
C GLU A 25 -56.44 7.25 -15.34
N LEU A 26 -55.89 8.29 -14.70
CA LEU A 26 -54.46 8.42 -14.45
C LEU A 26 -53.95 7.19 -13.67
N GLU A 27 -52.90 6.56 -14.17
CA GLU A 27 -52.07 5.66 -13.37
C GLU A 27 -51.53 6.43 -12.15
N PRO A 28 -51.48 5.81 -10.95
CA PRO A 28 -50.85 6.47 -9.81
C PRO A 28 -49.35 6.59 -10.06
N GLU A 29 -48.87 7.85 -10.10
CA GLU A 29 -47.45 8.19 -10.01
C GLU A 29 -46.84 7.47 -8.80
N VAL A 30 -45.88 6.59 -9.04
CA VAL A 30 -45.03 6.04 -8.00
C VAL A 30 -43.99 7.11 -7.69
N ASP A 31 -44.06 7.68 -6.49
CA ASP A 31 -43.10 8.65 -5.97
C ASP A 31 -41.66 8.13 -6.14
N LEU A 32 -40.94 8.73 -7.08
CA LEU A 32 -39.49 8.62 -7.18
C LEU A 32 -38.90 9.49 -6.06
N VAL A 33 -38.59 8.85 -4.92
CA VAL A 33 -37.92 9.53 -3.82
C VAL A 33 -36.47 9.85 -4.22
N ASP A 34 -36.10 11.13 -4.07
CA ASP A 34 -34.86 11.76 -4.53
C ASP A 34 -33.55 11.02 -4.19
N ALA A 35 -32.65 11.00 -5.18
CA ALA A 35 -31.42 10.21 -5.22
C ALA A 35 -30.19 10.85 -4.51
N GLU A 36 -30.34 11.86 -3.65
CA GLU A 36 -29.19 12.65 -3.13
C GLU A 36 -29.00 12.66 -1.60
N GLN A 37 -29.58 11.73 -0.83
CA GLN A 37 -29.40 11.73 0.64
C GLN A 37 -28.71 10.52 1.30
N PHE A 38 -28.01 9.68 0.54
CA PHE A 38 -27.32 8.50 1.10
C PHE A 38 -25.81 8.51 0.83
N CYS A 39 -25.11 9.42 1.51
CA CYS A 39 -23.67 9.29 1.76
C CYS A 39 -23.43 9.52 3.26
N LEU A 40 -23.48 8.44 4.03
CA LEU A 40 -22.94 8.42 5.39
C LEU A 40 -21.75 7.45 5.43
N PRO A 41 -20.61 7.84 6.02
CA PRO A 41 -19.45 6.98 6.15
C PRO A 41 -19.73 5.86 7.18
N ALA A 42 -19.22 4.66 6.90
CA ALA A 42 -19.36 3.49 7.75
C ALA A 42 -18.84 3.73 9.18
N PRO A 43 -19.49 3.17 10.22
CA PRO A 43 -19.01 3.28 11.60
C PRO A 43 -17.74 2.45 11.79
N SER A 44 -16.69 3.12 12.26
CA SER A 44 -15.39 2.54 12.61
C SER A 44 -15.48 1.72 13.91
N ALA A 45 -15.39 0.40 13.78
CA ALA A 45 -15.09 -0.48 14.91
C ALA A 45 -13.61 -0.32 15.35
N PRO A 46 -13.28 -0.52 16.64
CA PRO A 46 -11.95 -0.26 17.16
C PRO A 46 -10.93 -1.27 16.60
N GLU A 47 -10.00 -0.80 15.77
CA GLU A 47 -8.87 -1.58 15.29
C GLU A 47 -7.97 -2.00 16.47
N PRO A 48 -7.60 -3.29 16.59
CA PRO A 48 -6.52 -3.69 17.46
C PRO A 48 -5.22 -3.02 16.99
N GLN A 49 -4.36 -2.62 17.92
CA GLN A 49 -3.07 -1.99 17.63
C GLN A 49 -2.12 -2.97 16.93
N VAL A 50 -2.29 -3.11 15.61
CA VAL A 50 -1.41 -3.88 14.73
C VAL A 50 -0.25 -2.97 14.33
N THR A 51 0.98 -3.38 14.62
CA THR A 51 2.16 -2.57 14.27
C THR A 51 2.26 -2.37 12.76
N THR A 52 2.82 -1.25 12.31
CA THR A 52 2.91 -0.87 10.89
C THR A 52 3.60 -1.91 10.00
N GLU A 53 4.52 -2.72 10.55
CA GLU A 53 5.19 -3.82 9.83
C GLU A 53 4.25 -5.01 9.58
N THR A 54 3.29 -5.26 10.48
CA THR A 54 2.33 -6.36 10.36
C THR A 54 1.29 -6.05 9.27
N GLN A 55 0.90 -4.79 9.09
CA GLN A 55 -0.03 -4.37 8.03
C GLN A 55 0.58 -4.47 6.62
N GLU A 56 1.84 -4.07 6.42
CA GLU A 56 2.52 -4.23 5.11
C GLU A 56 2.67 -5.72 4.74
N THR A 57 3.03 -6.55 5.72
CA THR A 57 3.16 -7.99 5.54
C THR A 57 1.81 -8.64 5.15
N GLN A 58 0.72 -8.17 5.75
CA GLN A 58 -0.63 -8.65 5.40
C GLN A 58 -1.03 -8.25 3.97
N VAL A 59 -0.85 -6.97 3.61
CA VAL A 59 -1.14 -6.45 2.25
C VAL A 59 -0.34 -7.17 1.17
N THR A 60 0.95 -7.43 1.42
CA THR A 60 1.82 -8.12 0.46
C THR A 60 1.47 -9.60 0.30
N THR A 61 1.13 -10.28 1.41
CA THR A 61 0.69 -11.69 1.40
C THR A 61 -0.61 -11.84 0.61
N GLU A 62 -1.57 -10.95 0.84
CA GLU A 62 -2.84 -10.94 0.13
C GLU A 62 -2.65 -10.67 -1.37
N LEU A 63 -1.84 -9.67 -1.72
CA LEU A 63 -1.53 -9.34 -3.11
C LEU A 63 -0.86 -10.52 -3.84
N SER A 64 0.01 -11.26 -3.15
CA SER A 64 0.64 -12.47 -3.68
C SER A 64 -0.38 -13.58 -3.94
N THR A 65 -1.28 -13.81 -2.98
CA THR A 65 -2.38 -14.77 -3.11
C THR A 65 -3.24 -14.46 -4.34
N LEU A 66 -3.64 -13.20 -4.49
CA LEU A 66 -4.42 -12.75 -5.65
C LEU A 66 -3.63 -12.83 -6.97
N HIS A 67 -2.30 -12.64 -6.94
CA HIS A 67 -1.47 -12.76 -8.14
C HIS A 67 -1.39 -14.19 -8.66
N ASN A 68 -1.39 -15.16 -7.74
CA ASN A 68 -1.39 -16.59 -8.05
C ASN A 68 -2.79 -17.14 -8.38
N HIS A 69 -3.83 -16.32 -8.27
CA HIS A 69 -5.18 -16.70 -8.67
C HIS A 69 -5.29 -16.78 -10.20
N PHE A 70 -5.64 -17.95 -10.72
CA PHE A 70 -5.86 -18.19 -12.14
C PHE A 70 -7.35 -18.07 -12.48
N LEU A 71 -7.65 -17.80 -13.75
CA LEU A 71 -9.04 -17.81 -14.24
C LEU A 71 -9.62 -19.21 -14.07
N VAL A 72 -10.68 -19.31 -13.28
CA VAL A 72 -11.38 -20.57 -13.03
C VAL A 72 -12.31 -20.83 -14.22
N ASN A 73 -12.20 -22.02 -14.80
CA ASN A 73 -13.09 -22.43 -15.88
C ASN A 73 -14.44 -22.89 -15.31
N ILE A 74 -15.54 -22.61 -16.03
CA ILE A 74 -16.89 -23.00 -15.65
C ILE A 74 -16.98 -24.51 -15.35
N PHE A 75 -16.31 -25.36 -16.14
CA PHE A 75 -16.28 -26.80 -15.91
C PHE A 75 -15.71 -27.17 -14.53
N GLN A 76 -14.74 -26.41 -14.01
CA GLN A 76 -14.20 -26.62 -12.67
C GLN A 76 -15.21 -26.25 -11.58
N LEU A 77 -16.00 -25.19 -11.79
CA LEU A 77 -17.09 -24.79 -10.89
C LEU A 77 -18.20 -25.85 -10.88
N GLU A 78 -18.61 -26.35 -12.04
CA GLU A 78 -19.57 -27.46 -12.15
C GLU A 78 -19.05 -28.71 -11.41
N CYS A 79 -17.80 -29.10 -11.65
CA CYS A 79 -17.18 -30.24 -10.97
C CYS A 79 -17.15 -30.09 -9.44
N ARG A 80 -17.04 -28.86 -8.90
CA ARG A 80 -17.12 -28.60 -7.46
C ARG A 80 -18.52 -28.86 -6.94
N MET A 81 -19.55 -28.33 -7.61
CA MET A 81 -20.94 -28.53 -7.22
C MET A 81 -21.38 -30.01 -7.33
N CYS A 82 -20.88 -30.75 -8.32
CA CYS A 82 -21.13 -32.19 -8.47
C CYS A 82 -20.59 -33.04 -7.31
N LYS A 83 -19.66 -32.51 -6.49
CA LYS A 83 -19.11 -33.23 -5.32
C LYS A 83 -19.93 -33.03 -4.05
N CYS A 84 -20.92 -32.12 -4.06
CA CYS A 84 -21.80 -31.90 -2.92
C CYS A 84 -22.60 -33.19 -2.63
N LYS A 85 -22.53 -33.67 -1.38
CA LYS A 85 -23.23 -34.87 -0.89
C LYS A 85 -24.36 -34.54 0.08
N VAL A 86 -24.67 -33.25 0.25
CA VAL A 86 -25.65 -32.79 1.23
C VAL A 86 -27.05 -33.21 0.78
N LEU A 87 -27.83 -33.72 1.72
CA LEU A 87 -29.21 -34.13 1.49
C LEU A 87 -30.11 -32.91 1.23
N TRP A 88 -31.13 -33.11 0.41
CA TRP A 88 -32.07 -32.08 0.03
C TRP A 88 -32.94 -31.65 1.23
N THR A 89 -32.88 -30.38 1.62
CA THR A 89 -33.71 -29.80 2.70
C THR A 89 -34.59 -28.68 2.19
N PRO A 90 -35.81 -28.48 2.72
CA PRO A 90 -36.74 -27.46 2.23
C PRO A 90 -36.21 -26.04 2.35
N VAL A 91 -35.59 -25.72 3.49
CA VAL A 91 -34.92 -24.43 3.73
C VAL A 91 -33.56 -24.70 4.38
N THR A 92 -32.54 -23.97 3.96
CA THR A 92 -31.19 -24.08 4.52
C THR A 92 -30.64 -22.70 4.79
N GLU A 93 -30.03 -22.52 5.96
CA GLU A 93 -29.18 -21.38 6.27
C GLU A 93 -27.83 -21.57 5.55
N VAL A 94 -27.49 -20.65 4.65
CA VAL A 94 -26.28 -20.72 3.80
C VAL A 94 -25.22 -19.68 4.17
N TRP A 95 -25.63 -18.69 4.97
CA TRP A 95 -24.80 -17.67 5.61
C TRP A 95 -25.54 -17.24 6.89
N PRO A 96 -24.89 -16.73 7.95
CA PRO A 96 -25.60 -16.32 9.17
C PRO A 96 -26.83 -15.45 8.88
N ASN A 97 -28.01 -15.95 9.26
CA ASN A 97 -29.34 -15.38 9.03
C ASN A 97 -29.80 -15.26 7.55
N ASP A 98 -29.10 -15.87 6.59
CA ASP A 98 -29.47 -15.92 5.17
C ASP A 98 -29.92 -17.34 4.78
N PHE A 99 -31.15 -17.46 4.31
CA PHE A 99 -31.81 -18.74 4.05
C PHE A 99 -32.20 -18.89 2.57
N ILE A 100 -32.01 -20.09 2.00
CA ILE A 100 -32.49 -20.44 0.64
C ILE A 100 -33.56 -21.54 0.70
N GLU A 101 -34.66 -21.42 -0.08
CA GLU A 101 -35.85 -22.31 -0.03
C GLU A 101 -36.15 -23.11 -1.32
N ASN A 102 -36.42 -24.42 -1.26
CA ASN A 102 -36.51 -25.30 -2.45
C ASN A 102 -37.89 -25.54 -3.11
N GLU A 103 -39.08 -25.31 -2.53
CA GLU A 103 -40.32 -25.67 -3.28
C GLU A 103 -41.58 -24.96 -2.77
N GLU A 104 -42.51 -24.79 -3.70
CA GLU A 104 -43.81 -24.10 -3.65
C GLU A 104 -44.81 -24.67 -2.61
N THR A 105 -44.42 -25.62 -1.75
CA THR A 105 -45.25 -26.02 -0.61
C THR A 105 -45.17 -24.95 0.47
N SER A 106 -45.78 -23.81 0.13
CA SER A 106 -46.38 -22.84 1.02
C SER A 106 -45.66 -22.79 2.35
N MET A 107 -44.63 -21.96 2.41
CA MET A 107 -44.39 -21.16 3.61
C MET A 107 -45.72 -20.47 3.96
N VAL A 108 -46.62 -21.22 4.61
CA VAL A 108 -47.80 -20.68 5.28
C VAL A 108 -47.23 -19.58 6.15
N GLN A 109 -47.84 -18.40 6.15
CA GLN A 109 -47.41 -17.26 6.95
C GLN A 109 -47.01 -17.69 8.39
N ALA A 110 -47.67 -18.72 8.94
CA ALA A 110 -47.29 -19.40 10.17
C ALA A 110 -45.82 -19.88 10.25
N LYS A 111 -45.28 -20.54 9.24
CA LYS A 111 -43.91 -21.09 9.23
C LYS A 111 -42.83 -20.03 9.07
N LEU A 112 -43.06 -19.01 8.23
CA LEU A 112 -42.17 -17.85 8.14
C LEU A 112 -42.13 -17.08 9.46
N LYS A 113 -43.28 -16.97 10.14
CA LYS A 113 -43.39 -16.35 11.46
C LYS A 113 -42.72 -17.18 12.55
N GLU A 114 -42.83 -18.52 12.50
CA GLU A 114 -42.11 -19.44 13.38
C GLU A 114 -40.59 -19.33 13.20
N MET A 115 -40.12 -19.22 11.96
CA MET A 115 -38.71 -19.03 11.65
C MET A 115 -38.21 -17.62 12.01
N GLY A 116 -39.12 -16.66 12.16
CA GLY A 116 -38.83 -15.26 12.43
C GLY A 116 -38.22 -14.54 11.22
N ILE A 117 -38.64 -14.90 10.01
CA ILE A 117 -38.18 -14.22 8.79
C ILE A 117 -38.68 -12.77 8.78
N THR A 118 -37.76 -11.82 8.60
CA THR A 118 -38.07 -10.38 8.56
C THR A 118 -37.91 -9.78 7.16
N HIS A 119 -37.12 -10.43 6.30
CA HIS A 119 -36.85 -9.97 4.93
C HIS A 119 -37.05 -11.10 3.93
N ILE A 120 -37.62 -10.79 2.76
CA ILE A 120 -37.79 -11.74 1.67
C ILE A 120 -37.25 -11.14 0.37
N LEU A 121 -36.36 -11.89 -0.28
CA LEU A 121 -35.88 -11.64 -1.64
C LEU A 121 -36.47 -12.67 -2.60
N ASN A 122 -37.41 -12.24 -3.43
CA ASN A 122 -38.03 -13.08 -4.45
C ASN A 122 -37.39 -12.82 -5.81
N THR A 123 -36.77 -13.85 -6.38
CA THR A 123 -36.07 -13.75 -7.68
C THR A 123 -36.97 -13.93 -8.90
N VAL A 124 -38.28 -14.08 -8.70
CA VAL A 124 -39.26 -14.26 -9.79
C VAL A 124 -40.46 -13.33 -9.61
N ALA A 125 -40.20 -12.10 -9.19
CA ALA A 125 -41.25 -11.10 -9.01
C ALA A 125 -41.83 -10.65 -10.38
N TYR A 126 -42.92 -11.32 -10.77
CA TYR A 126 -43.93 -10.95 -11.78
C TYR A 126 -43.61 -10.92 -13.30
N LYS A 127 -44.27 -11.81 -14.07
CA LYS A 127 -45.22 -11.46 -15.16
C LYS A 127 -46.00 -12.66 -15.73
N GLU A 128 -47.28 -12.41 -16.06
CA GLU A 128 -48.33 -13.07 -16.89
C GLU A 128 -48.19 -14.48 -17.50
N TYR A 129 -46.98 -15.02 -17.71
CA TYR A 129 -46.77 -16.34 -18.32
C TYR A 129 -47.11 -17.51 -17.38
N LEU A 130 -47.21 -17.25 -16.08
CA LEU A 130 -47.66 -18.21 -15.09
C LEU A 130 -49.10 -17.89 -14.72
N GLN A 131 -50.03 -18.24 -15.60
CA GLN A 131 -51.46 -18.28 -15.28
C GLN A 131 -51.67 -19.12 -13.99
N GLY A 132 -51.80 -18.44 -12.85
CA GLY A 132 -52.37 -18.99 -11.62
C GLY A 132 -51.48 -19.79 -10.67
N LYS A 133 -50.13 -19.76 -10.76
CA LYS A 133 -49.29 -20.59 -9.85
C LYS A 133 -48.63 -19.88 -8.66
N ILE A 134 -48.31 -18.58 -8.70
CA ILE A 134 -47.56 -17.94 -7.61
C ILE A 134 -48.19 -16.62 -7.14
N TYR A 135 -48.67 -16.65 -5.89
CA TYR A 135 -49.32 -15.53 -5.19
C TYR A 135 -48.42 -14.96 -4.07
N THR A 136 -47.11 -14.80 -4.28
CA THR A 136 -46.19 -14.22 -3.26
C THR A 136 -45.72 -12.82 -3.66
N ARG A 137 -46.65 -11.84 -3.66
CA ARG A 137 -46.32 -10.41 -3.80
C ARG A 137 -46.20 -9.76 -2.43
N THR A 138 -45.79 -8.48 -2.38
CA THR A 138 -45.83 -7.64 -1.17
C THR A 138 -47.18 -7.78 -0.43
N GLU A 139 -48.30 -7.83 -1.17
CA GLU A 139 -49.64 -7.96 -0.59
C GLU A 139 -49.83 -9.26 0.22
N TYR A 140 -49.16 -10.33 -0.15
CA TYR A 140 -49.22 -11.62 0.56
C TYR A 140 -48.57 -11.56 1.95
N TYR A 141 -47.65 -10.63 2.16
CA TYR A 141 -46.89 -10.50 3.41
C TYR A 141 -47.28 -9.27 4.25
N GLN A 142 -48.31 -8.52 3.84
CA GLN A 142 -48.71 -7.25 4.47
C GLN A 142 -48.97 -7.36 5.98
N GLU A 143 -49.51 -8.49 6.44
CA GLU A 143 -49.82 -8.71 7.86
C GLU A 143 -48.64 -9.25 8.70
N MET A 144 -47.47 -9.46 8.07
CA MET A 144 -46.34 -10.16 8.68
C MET A 144 -45.17 -9.28 9.08
N ASN A 145 -45.25 -7.96 8.85
CA ASN A 145 -44.13 -7.03 9.04
C ASN A 145 -42.84 -7.51 8.35
N ILE A 146 -42.96 -7.98 7.11
CA ILE A 146 -41.84 -8.45 6.30
C ILE A 146 -41.48 -7.37 5.29
N THR A 147 -40.18 -7.06 5.19
CA THR A 147 -39.65 -6.24 4.10
C THR A 147 -39.45 -7.13 2.88
N TYR A 148 -40.19 -6.86 1.80
CA TYR A 148 -40.15 -7.65 0.57
C TYR A 148 -39.40 -6.90 -0.53
N TYR A 149 -38.47 -7.59 -1.20
CA TYR A 149 -37.83 -7.12 -2.43
C TYR A 149 -37.96 -8.17 -3.53
N GLY A 150 -38.47 -7.73 -4.69
CA GLY A 150 -38.75 -8.57 -5.83
C GLY A 150 -37.86 -8.22 -7.00
N VAL A 151 -37.21 -9.22 -7.59
CA VAL A 151 -36.35 -9.10 -8.76
C VAL A 151 -36.84 -10.09 -9.81
N LEU A 152 -36.78 -9.74 -11.09
CA LEU A 152 -37.19 -10.62 -12.18
C LEU A 152 -35.94 -11.26 -12.81
N VAL A 153 -35.58 -12.45 -12.36
CA VAL A 153 -34.47 -13.23 -12.95
C VAL A 153 -35.03 -14.37 -13.78
N LYS A 154 -34.82 -14.33 -15.09
CA LYS A 154 -35.14 -15.47 -15.97
C LYS A 154 -34.04 -16.51 -15.87
N ASP A 155 -34.40 -17.77 -15.64
CA ASP A 155 -33.43 -18.88 -15.58
C ASP A 155 -33.04 -19.33 -17.00
N GLU A 156 -32.41 -18.43 -17.74
CA GLU A 156 -31.97 -18.64 -19.11
C GLU A 156 -30.48 -18.33 -19.22
N TYR A 157 -29.74 -19.14 -19.99
CA TYR A 157 -28.29 -18.97 -20.13
C TYR A 157 -27.86 -17.62 -20.74
N ARG A 158 -28.76 -16.93 -21.46
CA ARG A 158 -28.52 -15.59 -22.04
C ARG A 158 -28.98 -14.45 -21.15
N PHE A 159 -29.66 -14.75 -20.04
CA PHE A 159 -30.15 -13.71 -19.15
C PHE A 159 -28.96 -13.06 -18.45
N ASP A 160 -28.84 -11.75 -18.63
CA ASP A 160 -27.81 -10.94 -18.02
C ASP A 160 -28.26 -10.52 -16.62
N ILE A 161 -28.01 -11.40 -15.64
CA ILE A 161 -28.31 -11.12 -14.24
C ILE A 161 -27.46 -9.96 -13.72
N SER A 162 -26.39 -9.60 -14.42
CA SER A 162 -25.52 -8.52 -13.96
C SER A 162 -26.26 -7.18 -13.85
N LYS A 163 -27.29 -6.96 -14.66
CA LYS A 163 -28.10 -5.73 -14.61
C LYS A 163 -29.06 -5.67 -13.42
N ASP A 164 -29.31 -6.79 -12.76
CA ASP A 164 -30.18 -6.86 -11.57
C ASP A 164 -29.38 -7.12 -10.28
N LEU A 165 -28.15 -7.62 -10.43
CA LEU A 165 -27.18 -7.86 -9.36
C LEU A 165 -26.18 -6.71 -9.17
N PHE A 166 -25.72 -6.08 -10.25
CA PHE A 166 -24.58 -5.16 -10.25
C PHE A 166 -24.97 -3.68 -10.18
N PRO A 167 -26.20 -3.23 -10.44
CA PRO A 167 -26.68 -2.01 -9.81
C PRO A 167 -27.27 -2.42 -8.47
N VAL A 168 -26.39 -2.61 -7.48
CA VAL A 168 -26.58 -2.25 -6.05
C VAL A 168 -27.78 -2.87 -5.32
N TRP A 169 -29.01 -2.87 -5.82
CA TRP A 169 -30.22 -3.11 -5.06
C TRP A 169 -30.36 -4.52 -4.50
N SER A 170 -30.08 -5.59 -5.26
CA SER A 170 -30.25 -6.96 -4.74
C SER A 170 -29.18 -7.33 -3.69
N SER A 171 -27.90 -7.07 -3.97
CA SER A 171 -26.82 -7.37 -3.01
C SER A 171 -26.83 -6.42 -1.82
N GLU A 172 -27.16 -5.13 -2.02
CA GLU A 172 -27.34 -4.18 -0.91
C GLU A 172 -28.59 -4.49 -0.09
N PHE A 173 -29.68 -5.00 -0.70
CA PHE A 173 -30.83 -5.45 0.07
C PHE A 173 -30.45 -6.58 1.01
N ILE A 174 -29.72 -7.59 0.50
CA ILE A 174 -29.16 -8.68 1.31
C ILE A 174 -28.23 -8.09 2.39
N HIS A 175 -27.30 -7.21 2.02
CA HIS A 175 -26.35 -6.61 2.95
C HIS A 175 -27.02 -5.79 4.05
N LYS A 176 -28.03 -4.98 3.72
CA LYS A 176 -28.79 -4.16 4.66
C LYS A 176 -29.63 -5.03 5.60
N ALA A 177 -30.30 -6.05 5.07
CA ALA A 177 -31.05 -7.00 5.89
C ALA A 177 -30.12 -7.70 6.89
N LEU A 178 -28.95 -8.16 6.45
CA LEU A 178 -28.00 -8.90 7.29
C LEU A 178 -27.07 -8.01 8.13
N SER A 179 -27.13 -6.68 7.97
CA SER A 179 -26.37 -5.74 8.81
C SER A 179 -26.91 -5.69 10.25
N ASN A 180 -28.16 -6.12 10.45
CA ASN A 180 -28.77 -6.28 11.75
C ASN A 180 -28.82 -7.78 12.11
N THR A 181 -28.24 -8.15 13.25
CA THR A 181 -28.12 -9.55 13.66
C THR A 181 -29.45 -10.19 14.05
N GLU A 182 -30.48 -9.38 14.32
CA GLU A 182 -31.83 -9.85 14.65
C GLU A 182 -32.67 -10.14 13.40
N ASP A 183 -32.26 -9.61 12.25
CA ASP A 183 -32.99 -9.79 11.00
C ASP A 183 -32.62 -11.12 10.33
N LYS A 184 -33.64 -11.74 9.71
CA LYS A 184 -33.49 -13.00 8.97
C LYS A 184 -34.04 -12.85 7.56
N LEU A 185 -33.20 -13.19 6.60
CA LEU A 185 -33.49 -13.06 5.18
C LEU A 185 -33.79 -14.42 4.56
N LEU A 186 -34.83 -14.47 3.74
CA LEU A 186 -35.15 -15.62 2.89
C LEU A 186 -35.02 -15.25 1.41
N VAL A 187 -34.19 -15.97 0.67
CA VAL A 187 -34.02 -15.86 -0.78
C VAL A 187 -34.68 -17.05 -1.49
N HIS A 188 -35.66 -16.80 -2.36
CA HIS A 188 -36.42 -17.87 -3.01
C HIS A 188 -36.64 -17.66 -4.53
N CYS A 189 -36.91 -18.76 -5.24
CA CYS A 189 -37.29 -18.79 -6.67
C CYS A 189 -38.28 -19.93 -6.99
N ILE A 190 -38.83 -19.96 -8.21
CA ILE A 190 -39.71 -21.04 -8.70
C ILE A 190 -38.90 -22.33 -8.95
N ASP A 191 -39.43 -23.49 -8.56
CA ASP A 191 -38.79 -24.80 -8.70
C ASP A 191 -37.37 -24.87 -8.10
N GLY A 192 -37.27 -25.21 -6.82
CA GLY A 192 -36.03 -25.76 -6.32
C GLY A 192 -34.97 -24.78 -5.82
N SER A 193 -35.07 -23.45 -5.95
CA SER A 193 -33.99 -22.50 -5.55
C SER A 193 -32.56 -22.97 -5.80
N VAL A 194 -32.38 -23.62 -6.95
CA VAL A 194 -31.14 -24.28 -7.34
C VAL A 194 -30.24 -23.30 -8.06
N SER A 195 -30.81 -22.49 -8.96
CA SER A 195 -30.07 -21.68 -9.93
C SER A 195 -30.06 -20.19 -9.59
N ARG A 196 -31.23 -19.54 -9.53
CA ARG A 196 -31.34 -18.06 -9.41
C ARG A 196 -30.96 -17.53 -8.03
N SER A 197 -31.61 -18.04 -6.99
CA SER A 197 -31.38 -17.66 -5.59
C SER A 197 -29.93 -17.92 -5.16
N SER A 198 -29.41 -19.11 -5.49
CA SER A 198 -28.02 -19.47 -5.21
C SER A 198 -27.04 -18.52 -5.91
N THR A 199 -27.30 -18.14 -7.17
CA THR A 199 -26.48 -17.15 -7.89
C THR A 199 -26.45 -15.80 -7.17
N LEU A 200 -27.60 -15.33 -6.66
CA LEU A 200 -27.65 -14.06 -5.92
C LEU A 200 -26.85 -14.12 -4.62
N VAL A 201 -27.01 -15.19 -3.85
CA VAL A 201 -26.27 -15.39 -2.60
C VAL A 201 -24.76 -15.51 -2.86
N LEU A 202 -24.34 -16.28 -3.87
CA LEU A 202 -22.93 -16.38 -4.25
C LEU A 202 -22.35 -15.01 -4.62
N ALA A 203 -23.06 -14.22 -5.41
CA ALA A 203 -22.63 -12.86 -5.76
C ALA A 203 -22.53 -11.95 -4.53
N TYR A 204 -23.48 -12.03 -3.59
CA TYR A 204 -23.43 -11.30 -2.32
C TYR A 204 -22.18 -11.65 -1.50
N LEU A 205 -21.87 -12.94 -1.34
CA LEU A 205 -20.67 -13.41 -0.63
C LEU A 205 -19.39 -12.89 -1.29
N MET A 206 -19.35 -12.86 -2.63
CA MET A 206 -18.20 -12.34 -3.36
C MET A 206 -18.04 -10.82 -3.18
N ILE A 207 -19.14 -10.07 -3.27
CA ILE A 207 -19.14 -8.60 -3.24
C ILE A 207 -18.90 -8.06 -1.82
N HIS A 208 -19.62 -8.56 -0.81
CA HIS A 208 -19.61 -7.99 0.53
C HIS A 208 -18.67 -8.71 1.51
N HIS A 209 -18.33 -9.97 1.23
CA HIS A 209 -17.45 -10.78 2.08
C HIS A 209 -16.11 -11.11 1.44
N ASN A 210 -15.80 -10.48 0.30
CA ASN A 210 -14.52 -10.60 -0.41
C ASN A 210 -14.12 -12.05 -0.74
N MET A 211 -15.10 -12.95 -0.87
CA MET A 211 -14.87 -14.34 -1.25
C MET A 211 -14.56 -14.44 -2.74
N MET A 212 -13.65 -15.36 -3.11
CA MET A 212 -13.53 -15.76 -4.51
C MET A 212 -14.71 -16.66 -4.89
N VAL A 213 -15.05 -16.73 -6.17
CA VAL A 213 -16.19 -17.53 -6.66
C VAL A 213 -16.10 -19.00 -6.22
N GLU A 214 -14.89 -19.57 -6.18
CA GLU A 214 -14.68 -20.95 -5.72
C GLU A 214 -14.96 -21.12 -4.22
N ASP A 215 -14.55 -20.13 -3.42
CA ASP A 215 -14.75 -20.15 -1.97
C ASP A 215 -16.22 -19.94 -1.63
N ALA A 216 -16.90 -19.03 -2.34
CA ALA A 216 -18.34 -18.81 -2.20
C ALA A 216 -19.13 -20.08 -2.55
N ILE A 217 -18.79 -20.74 -3.68
CA ILE A 217 -19.44 -22.00 -4.07
C ILE A 217 -19.18 -23.07 -3.03
N ASN A 218 -17.93 -23.28 -2.63
CA ASN A 218 -17.59 -24.25 -1.60
C ASN A 218 -18.40 -24.02 -0.32
N HIS A 219 -18.40 -22.78 0.18
CA HIS A 219 -19.12 -22.39 1.39
C HIS A 219 -20.60 -22.77 1.34
N VAL A 220 -21.30 -22.41 0.26
CA VAL A 220 -22.72 -22.75 0.11
C VAL A 220 -22.90 -24.27 -0.10
N THR A 221 -22.05 -24.91 -0.90
CA THR A 221 -22.15 -26.36 -1.19
C THR A 221 -21.83 -27.26 0.00
N ASP A 222 -21.15 -26.76 1.03
CA ASP A 222 -20.91 -27.49 2.27
C ASP A 222 -22.21 -27.73 3.05
N VAL A 223 -23.22 -26.88 2.87
CA VAL A 223 -24.50 -26.93 3.58
C VAL A 223 -25.72 -27.11 2.67
N ARG A 224 -25.61 -26.80 1.38
CA ARG A 224 -26.74 -26.88 0.44
C ARG A 224 -26.31 -27.21 -0.99
N TRP A 225 -26.98 -28.16 -1.62
CA TRP A 225 -26.81 -28.38 -3.04
C TRP A 225 -27.36 -27.21 -3.88
N ILE A 226 -26.54 -26.69 -4.80
CA ILE A 226 -26.88 -25.60 -5.70
C ILE A 226 -26.48 -25.97 -7.15
N GLY A 227 -27.09 -25.31 -8.12
CA GLY A 227 -26.81 -25.49 -9.55
C GLY A 227 -27.21 -24.28 -10.39
N PRO A 228 -26.49 -23.14 -10.27
CA PRO A 228 -26.55 -22.05 -11.25
C PRO A 228 -26.38 -22.58 -12.67
N ASN A 229 -27.16 -22.06 -13.61
CA ASN A 229 -26.97 -22.37 -15.02
C ASN A 229 -25.62 -21.85 -15.55
N MET A 230 -25.18 -22.36 -16.70
CA MET A 230 -23.89 -22.00 -17.32
C MET A 230 -23.73 -20.49 -17.58
N GLY A 231 -24.81 -19.80 -17.93
CA GLY A 231 -24.81 -18.35 -18.14
C GLY A 231 -24.53 -17.58 -16.85
N PHE A 232 -25.07 -18.04 -15.73
CA PHE A 232 -24.84 -17.45 -14.40
C PHE A 232 -23.43 -17.76 -13.89
N LEU A 233 -22.94 -18.99 -14.04
CA LEU A 233 -21.55 -19.33 -13.68
C LEU A 233 -20.53 -18.50 -14.47
N ASN A 234 -20.79 -18.26 -15.76
CA ASN A 234 -19.96 -17.37 -16.57
C ASN A 234 -19.96 -15.94 -16.02
N GLN A 235 -21.13 -15.41 -15.65
CA GLN A 235 -21.26 -14.07 -15.06
C GLN A 235 -20.57 -13.96 -13.69
N LEU A 236 -20.66 -14.98 -12.83
CA LEU A 236 -19.92 -15.05 -11.56
C LEU A 236 -18.40 -15.11 -11.79
N THR A 237 -17.93 -15.79 -12.83
CA THR A 237 -16.51 -15.83 -13.20
C THR A 237 -16.00 -14.45 -13.66
N VAL A 238 -16.84 -13.72 -14.42
CA VAL A 238 -16.56 -12.32 -14.81
C VAL A 238 -16.51 -11.42 -13.57
N LEU A 239 -17.52 -11.51 -12.68
CA LEU A 239 -17.55 -10.78 -11.39
C LEU A 239 -16.28 -11.02 -10.59
N ASN A 240 -15.88 -12.29 -10.43
CA ASN A 240 -14.67 -12.67 -9.71
C ASN A 240 -13.43 -11.99 -10.28
N SER A 241 -13.31 -11.96 -11.61
CA SER A 241 -12.18 -11.33 -12.29
C SER A 241 -12.13 -9.82 -12.04
N ASP A 242 -13.28 -9.16 -12.05
CA ASP A 242 -13.38 -7.73 -11.75
C ASP A 242 -13.09 -7.41 -10.29
N LEU A 243 -13.65 -8.16 -9.34
CA LEU A 243 -13.38 -7.97 -7.91
C LEU A 243 -11.90 -8.21 -7.58
N VAL A 244 -11.29 -9.27 -8.12
CA VAL A 244 -9.85 -9.55 -7.96
C VAL A 244 -9.02 -8.40 -8.54
N ARG A 245 -9.39 -7.86 -9.71
CA ARG A 245 -8.70 -6.73 -10.33
C ARG A 245 -8.81 -5.46 -9.48
N GLN A 246 -10.00 -5.14 -8.98
CA GLN A 246 -10.25 -3.99 -8.11
C GLN A 246 -9.47 -4.10 -6.80
N ARG A 247 -9.51 -5.27 -6.16
CA ARG A 247 -8.77 -5.57 -4.93
C ARG A 247 -7.26 -5.42 -5.12
N LYS A 248 -6.70 -5.96 -6.22
CA LYS A 248 -5.29 -5.75 -6.60
C LYS A 248 -4.93 -4.28 -6.75
N LEU A 249 -5.81 -3.48 -7.37
CA LEU A 249 -5.56 -2.04 -7.55
C LEU A 249 -5.57 -1.30 -6.21
N GLN A 250 -6.51 -1.63 -5.32
CA GLN A 250 -6.61 -1.03 -4.00
C GLN A 250 -5.36 -1.35 -3.15
N LEU A 251 -5.00 -2.63 -3.04
CA LEU A 251 -3.81 -3.07 -2.29
C LEU A 251 -2.52 -2.40 -2.79
N ARG A 252 -2.39 -2.18 -4.11
CA ARG A 252 -1.23 -1.46 -4.68
C ARG A 252 -1.18 0.00 -4.22
N LYS A 253 -2.33 0.70 -4.21
CA LYS A 253 -2.41 2.08 -3.72
C LYS A 253 -2.02 2.17 -2.24
N ASP A 254 -2.50 1.23 -1.43
CA ASP A 254 -2.20 1.18 -0.01
C ASP A 254 -0.70 0.95 0.24
N LEU A 255 -0.07 0.10 -0.55
CA LEU A 255 1.38 -0.13 -0.51
C LEU A 255 2.19 1.12 -0.87
N ASP A 256 1.73 1.90 -1.87
CA ASP A 256 2.40 3.14 -2.26
C ASP A 256 2.28 4.21 -1.17
N ILE A 257 1.10 4.33 -0.53
CA ILE A 257 0.89 5.21 0.63
C ILE A 257 1.82 4.81 1.78
N TYR A 258 1.95 3.51 2.06
CA TYR A 258 2.83 2.98 3.09
C TYR A 258 4.29 3.38 2.86
N LYS A 259 4.81 3.10 1.65
CA LYS A 259 6.20 3.44 1.27
C LYS A 259 6.46 4.93 1.41
N LYS A 260 5.50 5.78 1.04
CA LYS A 260 5.60 7.23 1.19
C LYS A 260 5.70 7.64 2.66
N LYS A 261 4.82 7.11 3.52
CA LYS A 261 4.86 7.37 4.98
C LYS A 261 6.19 6.94 5.60
N GLN A 262 6.73 5.78 5.21
CA GLN A 262 8.01 5.29 5.70
C GLN A 262 9.19 6.19 5.30
N SER A 263 9.20 6.68 4.06
CA SER A 263 10.21 7.64 3.57
C SER A 263 10.14 8.98 4.32
N GLU A 264 8.94 9.50 4.58
CA GLU A 264 8.73 10.73 5.35
C GLU A 264 9.16 10.56 6.81
N ALA A 265 8.79 9.45 7.45
CA ALA A 265 9.21 9.13 8.82
C ALA A 265 10.74 9.00 8.93
N SER A 266 11.38 8.30 7.99
CA SER A 266 12.83 8.17 7.93
C SER A 266 13.52 9.53 7.74
N SER A 267 12.95 10.41 6.92
CA SER A 267 13.50 11.75 6.68
C SER A 267 13.42 12.63 7.93
N LYS A 268 12.30 12.56 8.65
CA LYS A 268 12.10 13.27 9.93
C LYS A 268 13.05 12.77 11.01
N ALA A 269 13.25 11.46 11.12
CA ALA A 269 14.19 10.85 12.06
C ALA A 269 15.65 11.27 11.79
N ILE A 270 16.06 11.29 10.52
CA ILE A 270 17.40 11.77 10.15
C ILE A 270 17.59 13.24 10.56
N LEU A 271 16.61 14.09 10.28
CA LEU A 271 16.69 15.51 10.64
C LEU A 271 16.78 15.70 12.17
N GLN A 272 15.99 14.96 12.93
CA GLN A 272 16.01 15.02 14.40
C GLN A 272 17.37 14.62 14.97
N ASN A 273 17.95 13.52 14.48
CA ASN A 273 19.28 13.07 14.90
C ASN A 273 20.34 14.12 14.56
N MET A 274 20.28 14.69 13.35
CA MET A 274 21.22 15.74 12.94
C MET A 274 21.15 16.98 13.85
N ILE A 275 19.96 17.39 14.28
CA ILE A 275 19.79 18.51 15.23
C ILE A 275 20.43 18.18 16.58
N GLN A 276 20.18 16.98 17.11
CA GLN A 276 20.76 16.54 18.38
C GLN A 276 22.30 16.51 18.32
N LEU A 277 22.85 15.93 17.25
CA LEU A 277 24.31 15.86 17.04
C LEU A 277 24.94 17.25 16.92
N LYS A 278 24.26 18.18 16.25
CA LYS A 278 24.71 19.57 16.17
C LYS A 278 24.75 20.24 17.55
N GLN A 279 23.71 20.02 18.36
CA GLN A 279 23.67 20.54 19.73
C GLN A 279 24.79 19.94 20.59
N CYS A 280 25.14 18.65 20.42
CA CYS A 280 26.29 18.05 21.10
C CYS A 280 27.62 18.73 20.70
N LEU A 281 27.81 19.07 19.41
CA LEU A 281 29.00 19.80 18.96
C LEU A 281 29.09 21.22 19.54
N GLU A 282 27.95 21.89 19.70
CA GLU A 282 27.89 23.25 20.24
C GLU A 282 28.29 23.30 21.71
N LYS A 283 28.08 22.20 22.46
CA LYS A 283 28.50 22.06 23.88
C LYS A 283 29.99 21.82 24.07
N CYS A 284 30.76 21.52 23.02
CA CYS A 284 32.19 21.27 23.15
C CYS A 284 32.95 22.55 23.53
N ALA A 285 33.49 22.58 24.75
CA ALA A 285 34.20 23.72 25.35
C ALA A 285 35.71 23.74 25.05
N LEU A 286 36.23 22.77 24.30
CA LEU A 286 37.66 22.70 23.97
C LEU A 286 38.09 23.78 22.98
N ASP A 287 39.37 24.14 23.01
CA ASP A 287 40.00 25.06 22.06
C ASP A 287 40.41 24.39 20.75
N TRP A 288 40.70 25.22 19.75
CA TRP A 288 41.25 24.76 18.47
C TRP A 288 42.73 24.42 18.62
N THR A 289 43.07 23.14 18.51
CA THR A 289 44.46 22.68 18.57
C THR A 289 44.97 22.28 17.18
N PRO A 290 46.26 22.52 16.86
CA PRO A 290 46.82 22.15 15.55
C PRO A 290 46.74 20.66 15.25
N VAL A 291 46.93 19.82 16.26
CA VAL A 291 46.85 18.35 16.16
C VAL A 291 46.44 17.73 17.50
N THR A 292 45.71 16.63 17.45
CA THR A 292 45.29 15.87 18.64
C THR A 292 45.23 14.39 18.32
N GLU A 293 45.72 13.56 19.23
CA GLU A 293 45.45 12.12 19.21
C GLU A 293 44.00 11.89 19.65
N VAL A 294 43.19 11.31 18.78
CA VAL A 294 41.75 11.10 19.07
C VAL A 294 41.43 9.65 19.39
N CYS A 295 42.25 8.71 18.95
CA CYS A 295 42.28 7.33 19.44
C CYS A 295 43.71 6.80 19.28
N PRO A 296 44.10 5.70 19.94
CA PRO A 296 45.49 5.25 19.97
C PRO A 296 46.13 5.20 18.57
N ASN A 297 47.20 5.98 18.39
CA ASN A 297 47.98 6.20 17.17
C ASN A 297 47.22 6.79 15.96
N VAL A 298 46.06 7.42 16.17
CA VAL A 298 45.32 8.15 15.13
C VAL A 298 45.12 9.59 15.56
N PHE A 299 45.65 10.49 14.73
CA PHE A 299 45.69 11.93 14.99
C PHE A 299 44.80 12.66 14.01
N ILE A 300 44.09 13.69 14.48
CA ILE A 300 43.46 14.69 13.63
C ILE A 300 44.29 15.96 13.70
N GLY A 301 44.67 16.52 12.54
CA GLY A 301 45.45 17.76 12.49
C GLY A 301 45.07 18.73 11.37
N ASN A 302 45.69 19.90 11.43
CA ASN A 302 45.61 20.98 10.45
C ASN A 302 46.70 20.85 9.36
N GLU A 303 46.63 21.72 8.35
CA GLU A 303 47.58 21.77 7.24
C GLU A 303 48.98 22.13 7.72
N GLU A 304 49.11 23.08 8.65
CA GLU A 304 50.38 23.50 9.23
C GLU A 304 51.14 22.32 9.84
N THR A 305 50.48 21.50 10.65
CA THR A 305 51.10 20.29 11.22
C THR A 305 51.52 19.30 10.13
N ALA A 306 50.70 19.14 9.09
CA ALA A 306 51.01 18.25 7.97
C ALA A 306 52.17 18.76 7.08
N MET A 307 52.49 20.06 7.15
CA MET A 307 53.61 20.71 6.48
C MET A 307 54.87 20.81 7.35
N ASP A 308 54.81 20.46 8.64
CA ASP A 308 55.98 20.48 9.49
C ASP A 308 56.67 19.11 9.51
N ARG A 309 57.64 18.93 8.60
CA ARG A 309 58.39 17.66 8.48
C ARG A 309 59.16 17.30 9.76
N ALA A 310 59.66 18.29 10.51
CA ALA A 310 60.41 18.05 11.73
C ALA A 310 59.47 17.53 12.82
N ARG A 311 58.34 18.21 13.02
CA ARG A 311 57.29 17.79 13.95
C ARG A 311 56.68 16.43 13.59
N LEU A 312 56.42 16.16 12.31
CA LEU A 312 55.94 14.85 11.88
C LEU A 312 56.92 13.72 12.23
N LYS A 313 58.23 13.97 12.10
CA LYS A 313 59.28 13.02 12.47
C LYS A 313 59.35 12.83 13.98
N GLU A 314 59.30 13.91 14.75
CA GLU A 314 59.27 13.89 16.22
C GLU A 314 58.07 13.12 16.75
N MET A 315 56.89 13.34 16.19
CA MET A 315 55.66 12.61 16.54
C MET A 315 55.70 11.13 16.12
N GLY A 316 56.60 10.75 15.20
CA GLY A 316 56.69 9.40 14.64
C GLY A 316 55.57 9.09 13.65
N ILE A 317 55.06 10.09 12.92
CA ILE A 317 54.00 9.86 11.91
C ILE A 317 54.56 9.05 10.74
N THR A 318 53.86 7.95 10.42
CA THR A 318 54.23 7.01 9.34
C THR A 318 53.20 7.01 8.21
N HIS A 319 51.98 7.45 8.48
CA HIS A 319 50.88 7.44 7.52
C HIS A 319 50.17 8.79 7.53
N ILE A 320 49.85 9.32 6.36
CA ILE A 320 49.13 10.59 6.21
C ILE A 320 47.91 10.39 5.30
N LEU A 321 46.73 10.71 5.84
CA LEU A 321 45.49 10.84 5.10
C LEU A 321 45.15 12.33 4.92
N ASN A 322 45.37 12.84 3.71
CA ASN A 322 45.06 14.21 3.34
C ASN A 322 43.66 14.30 2.72
N THR A 323 42.75 15.02 3.37
CA THR A 323 41.35 15.17 2.90
C THR A 323 41.15 16.32 1.90
N VAL A 324 42.20 17.10 1.63
CA VAL A 324 42.19 18.25 0.74
C VAL A 324 43.15 18.07 -0.43
N ALA A 325 43.41 16.82 -0.82
CA ALA A 325 44.33 16.51 -1.90
C ALA A 325 43.78 17.01 -3.26
N VAL A 326 44.62 17.63 -4.07
CA VAL A 326 44.27 18.10 -5.42
C VAL A 326 44.18 16.91 -6.39
N LYS A 327 43.11 16.84 -7.19
CA LYS A 327 42.99 15.81 -8.26
C LYS A 327 44.05 16.06 -9.34
N LYS A 328 44.89 15.06 -9.63
CA LYS A 328 45.87 15.08 -10.75
C LYS A 328 45.25 15.21 -12.16
N LYS A 329 43.92 15.25 -12.30
CA LYS A 329 43.21 15.40 -13.58
C LYS A 329 42.97 16.85 -14.02
N CYS A 330 43.50 17.85 -13.34
CA CYS A 330 43.61 19.21 -13.90
C CYS A 330 44.90 19.34 -14.72
N ARG A 331 44.99 18.61 -15.84
CA ARG A 331 45.79 19.06 -16.98
C ARG A 331 44.79 19.44 -18.08
N VAL A 332 44.71 20.74 -18.33
CA VAL A 332 44.61 21.31 -19.68
C VAL A 332 43.39 20.86 -20.47
N LEU A 333 42.28 21.59 -20.37
CA LEU A 333 41.36 21.70 -21.50
C LEU A 333 41.10 23.15 -21.94
N LEU A 334 41.25 24.16 -21.08
CA LEU A 334 41.00 25.56 -21.46
C LEU A 334 41.90 26.57 -20.71
N GLY A 335 43.16 26.71 -21.13
CA GLY A 335 43.98 27.87 -20.76
C GLY A 335 44.86 27.72 -19.50
N ILE A 336 45.94 28.50 -19.51
CA ILE A 336 46.99 28.56 -18.50
C ILE A 336 46.38 28.96 -17.14
N PRO A 337 46.70 28.29 -16.01
CA PRO A 337 46.17 28.68 -14.70
C PRO A 337 46.62 30.11 -14.37
N ARG A 338 45.70 30.97 -13.93
CA ARG A 338 46.08 32.28 -13.40
C ARG A 338 46.62 32.08 -11.98
N LYS A 339 47.51 32.97 -11.56
CA LYS A 339 48.16 32.93 -10.22
C LYS A 339 47.12 32.91 -9.08
N GLU A 340 45.93 33.45 -9.34
CA GLU A 340 44.76 33.51 -8.46
C GLU A 340 44.05 32.15 -8.29
N ASP A 341 44.06 31.26 -9.29
CA ASP A 341 43.47 29.92 -9.23
C ASP A 341 44.28 28.96 -8.32
N LEU A 342 45.50 29.35 -7.98
CA LEU A 342 46.43 28.64 -7.11
C LEU A 342 46.44 29.20 -5.68
N LEU A 343 45.73 30.30 -5.41
CA LEU A 343 45.64 30.93 -4.10
C LEU A 343 44.58 30.22 -3.24
N GLY A 344 44.91 29.01 -2.81
CA GLY A 344 44.23 28.32 -1.72
C GLY A 344 44.13 26.81 -1.91
N LYS A 345 44.68 26.08 -0.93
CA LYS A 345 44.42 24.67 -0.56
C LYS A 345 45.51 23.66 -0.97
N ALA A 346 46.45 23.42 -0.04
CA ALA A 346 47.34 22.26 0.13
C ALA A 346 47.92 21.60 -1.14
N ASN A 347 48.99 22.16 -1.69
CA ASN A 347 49.88 21.51 -2.66
C ASN A 347 50.77 20.42 -2.01
N ILE A 348 50.22 19.59 -1.11
CA ILE A 348 50.98 18.57 -0.38
C ILE A 348 50.63 17.20 -0.95
N GLY A 349 51.22 16.89 -2.10
CA GLY A 349 51.20 15.53 -2.64
C GLY A 349 52.29 14.67 -2.02
N VAL A 350 52.27 13.37 -2.33
CA VAL A 350 53.30 12.39 -1.90
C VAL A 350 54.75 12.84 -2.10
N LYS A 351 55.01 13.74 -3.07
CA LYS A 351 56.35 14.30 -3.33
C LYS A 351 56.90 15.15 -2.18
N TYR A 352 56.04 15.83 -1.42
CA TYR A 352 56.46 16.67 -0.30
C TYR A 352 57.15 15.85 0.79
N TYR A 353 56.64 14.63 1.02
CA TYR A 353 57.17 13.69 2.00
C TYR A 353 58.34 12.85 1.47
N LYS A 354 58.93 13.21 0.32
CA LYS A 354 60.08 12.47 -0.25
C LYS A 354 61.25 12.47 0.73
N GLY A 355 61.82 11.29 0.96
CA GLY A 355 62.88 11.07 1.95
C GLY A 355 62.36 10.90 3.38
N MET A 356 61.05 10.94 3.60
CA MET A 356 60.41 10.48 4.84
C MET A 356 59.80 9.10 4.57
N ASN A 357 59.86 8.20 5.56
CA ASN A 357 59.20 6.90 5.47
C ASN A 357 57.69 7.04 5.73
N ILE A 358 57.00 7.79 4.86
CA ILE A 358 55.57 8.12 4.99
C ILE A 358 54.76 7.49 3.87
N SER A 359 53.73 6.74 4.24
CA SER A 359 52.68 6.27 3.37
C SER A 359 51.58 7.33 3.24
N TYR A 360 51.29 7.78 2.03
CA TYR A 360 50.37 8.88 1.76
C TYR A 360 49.11 8.42 1.04
N TYR A 361 47.94 8.82 1.55
CA TYR A 361 46.65 8.65 0.88
C TYR A 361 45.92 10.00 0.82
N GLY A 362 45.61 10.44 -0.39
CA GLY A 362 44.95 11.73 -0.63
C GLY A 362 43.54 11.53 -1.16
N VAL A 363 42.57 12.17 -0.53
CA VAL A 363 41.19 12.28 -1.03
C VAL A 363 40.83 13.74 -1.24
N THR A 364 40.00 14.01 -2.25
CA THR A 364 39.56 15.38 -2.57
C THR A 364 38.17 15.58 -2.01
N VAL A 365 38.08 16.26 -0.86
CA VAL A 365 36.81 16.60 -0.19
C VAL A 365 36.62 18.12 -0.17
N THR A 366 35.53 18.57 -0.80
CA THR A 366 35.07 19.96 -0.72
C THR A 366 34.32 20.17 0.58
N ASP A 367 34.55 21.28 1.26
CA ASP A 367 33.86 21.63 2.51
C ASP A 367 32.49 22.27 2.23
N ASP A 368 31.64 21.50 1.56
CA ASP A 368 30.30 21.90 1.12
C ASP A 368 29.28 20.90 1.68
N HIS A 369 28.14 21.40 2.13
CA HIS A 369 27.04 20.56 2.62
C HIS A 369 26.43 19.68 1.53
N LEU A 370 26.57 20.06 0.25
CA LEU A 370 26.11 19.27 -0.89
C LEU A 370 27.15 18.23 -1.36
N PHE A 371 28.38 18.27 -0.82
CA PHE A 371 29.41 17.34 -1.23
C PHE A 371 29.18 15.94 -0.63
N ASP A 372 29.08 14.94 -1.50
CA ASP A 372 29.07 13.53 -1.09
C ASP A 372 30.47 13.08 -0.64
N ILE A 373 30.71 13.11 0.68
CA ILE A 373 31.90 12.59 1.34
C ILE A 373 31.78 11.09 1.62
N SER A 374 30.56 10.54 1.63
CA SER A 374 30.28 9.14 2.00
C SER A 374 31.01 8.13 1.13
N LYS A 375 31.23 8.47 -0.15
CA LYS A 375 32.05 7.67 -1.09
C LYS A 375 33.47 7.39 -0.61
N TYR A 376 34.00 8.20 0.32
CA TYR A 376 35.34 8.02 0.88
C TYR A 376 35.37 7.31 2.23
N PHE A 377 34.22 7.10 2.90
CA PHE A 377 34.17 6.53 4.25
C PHE A 377 34.91 5.20 4.35
N TYR A 378 34.54 4.22 3.53
CA TYR A 378 35.17 2.90 3.56
C TYR A 378 36.64 2.92 3.10
N GLN A 379 36.99 3.73 2.11
CA GLN A 379 38.37 3.78 1.61
C GLN A 379 39.32 4.43 2.64
N ALA A 380 38.89 5.53 3.25
CA ALA A 380 39.61 6.19 4.33
C ALA A 380 39.71 5.30 5.57
N ALA A 381 38.60 4.69 5.98
CA ALA A 381 38.56 3.78 7.11
C ALA A 381 39.51 2.58 6.91
N LYS A 382 39.51 1.98 5.71
CA LYS A 382 40.45 0.91 5.34
C LYS A 382 41.90 1.35 5.41
N PHE A 383 42.23 2.55 4.94
CA PHE A 383 43.59 3.09 5.01
C PHE A 383 44.05 3.23 6.46
N ILE A 384 43.23 3.86 7.31
CA ILE A 384 43.51 4.05 8.74
C ILE A 384 43.66 2.68 9.42
N HIS A 385 42.72 1.76 9.18
CA HIS A 385 42.73 0.43 9.80
C HIS A 385 43.95 -0.40 9.41
N LYS A 386 44.32 -0.39 8.11
CA LYS A 386 45.51 -1.10 7.63
C LYS A 386 46.79 -0.57 8.27
N ALA A 387 46.90 0.74 8.44
CA ALA A 387 48.05 1.34 9.13
C ALA A 387 48.09 0.89 10.60
N ARG A 388 46.92 0.83 11.26
CA ARG A 388 46.81 0.40 12.66
C ARG A 388 47.08 -1.10 12.91
N SER A 389 47.18 -1.93 11.87
CA SER A 389 47.63 -3.31 12.01
C SER A 389 49.07 -3.42 12.52
N ASN A 390 49.86 -2.35 12.44
CA ASN A 390 51.17 -2.24 13.08
C ASN A 390 51.08 -1.26 14.28
N THR A 391 51.47 -1.70 15.46
CA THR A 391 51.42 -0.90 16.70
C THR A 391 52.31 0.33 16.66
N GLU A 392 53.42 0.27 15.92
CA GLU A 392 54.38 1.38 15.75
C GLU A 392 53.90 2.42 14.72
N SER A 393 52.88 2.10 13.94
CA SER A 393 52.38 2.99 12.89
C SER A 393 51.40 4.01 13.46
N LYS A 394 51.77 5.29 13.33
CA LYS A 394 50.92 6.45 13.64
C LYS A 394 50.36 7.10 12.38
N VAL A 395 49.06 7.39 12.40
CA VAL A 395 48.29 7.96 11.27
C VAL A 395 47.88 9.39 11.57
N LEU A 396 48.21 10.32 10.69
CA LEU A 396 47.68 11.69 10.72
C LEU A 396 46.59 11.84 9.65
N VAL A 397 45.37 12.17 10.09
CA VAL A 397 44.24 12.53 9.22
C VAL A 397 44.05 14.05 9.27
N HIS A 398 44.30 14.75 8.17
CA HIS A 398 44.26 16.21 8.17
C HIS A 398 43.37 16.81 7.08
N CYS A 399 42.90 18.02 7.34
CA CYS A 399 42.28 18.90 6.34
C CYS A 399 43.02 20.24 6.35
N LEU A 400 42.31 21.36 6.17
CA LEU A 400 42.89 22.70 6.38
C LEU A 400 43.07 22.96 7.87
N ASP A 401 41.98 22.86 8.64
CA ASP A 401 41.99 23.23 10.07
C ASP A 401 41.94 22.01 11.01
N GLY A 402 41.75 20.81 10.47
CA GLY A 402 41.53 19.61 11.28
C GLY A 402 40.16 19.57 11.97
N VAL A 403 39.13 20.21 11.39
CA VAL A 403 37.84 20.49 12.07
C VAL A 403 36.63 19.80 11.42
N ARG A 404 36.51 19.86 10.08
CA ARG A 404 35.29 19.44 9.36
C ARG A 404 35.47 18.14 8.58
N ARG A 405 36.36 18.15 7.58
CA ARG A 405 36.53 17.02 6.63
C ARG A 405 37.28 15.84 7.24
N SER A 406 38.42 16.12 7.89
CA SER A 406 39.23 15.11 8.56
C SER A 406 38.49 14.43 9.70
N SER A 407 37.81 15.21 10.55
CA SER A 407 36.98 14.70 11.64
C SER A 407 35.86 13.79 11.14
N THR A 408 35.16 14.17 10.07
CA THR A 408 34.09 13.34 9.48
C THR A 408 34.62 11.96 9.06
N LEU A 409 35.80 11.88 8.43
CA LEU A 409 36.38 10.59 8.03
C LEU A 409 36.85 9.76 9.23
N VAL A 410 37.34 10.39 10.29
CA VAL A 410 37.70 9.69 11.52
C VAL A 410 36.46 9.16 12.25
N LEU A 411 35.38 9.94 12.33
CA LEU A 411 34.10 9.48 12.87
C LEU A 411 33.59 8.25 12.10
N ALA A 412 33.62 8.30 10.76
CA ALA A 412 33.25 7.16 9.94
C ALA A 412 34.15 5.93 10.20
N TYR A 413 35.46 6.12 10.40
CA TYR A 413 36.37 5.04 10.75
C TYR A 413 36.01 4.38 12.09
N LEU A 414 35.71 5.18 13.13
CA LEU A 414 35.28 4.67 14.43
C LEU A 414 33.97 3.86 14.31
N MET A 415 33.00 4.37 13.54
CA MET A 415 31.74 3.65 13.32
C MET A 415 31.94 2.33 12.57
N ILE A 416 32.81 2.30 11.55
CA ILE A 416 33.02 1.14 10.67
C ILE A 416 33.89 0.05 11.33
N HIS A 417 34.97 0.43 12.02
CA HIS A 417 35.98 -0.52 12.52
C HIS A 417 35.99 -0.70 14.04
N HIS A 418 35.37 0.20 14.81
CA HIS A 418 35.27 0.09 16.27
C HIS A 418 33.83 -0.18 16.73
N ASP A 419 32.95 -0.50 15.81
CA ASP A 419 31.53 -0.77 16.05
C ASP A 419 30.75 0.29 16.84
N MET A 420 31.26 1.53 16.86
CA MET A 420 30.61 2.62 17.57
C MET A 420 29.34 3.07 16.86
N MET A 421 28.36 3.50 17.65
CA MET A 421 27.25 4.32 17.15
C MET A 421 27.76 5.71 16.78
N MET A 422 27.02 6.43 15.92
CA MET A 422 27.41 7.79 15.53
C MET A 422 27.57 8.70 16.75
N GLU A 423 26.65 8.61 17.70
CA GLU A 423 26.63 9.36 18.96
C GLU A 423 27.89 9.07 19.79
N ASP A 424 28.21 7.79 19.98
CA ASP A 424 29.40 7.34 20.73
C ASP A 424 30.70 7.80 20.08
N ALA A 425 30.80 7.68 18.75
CA ALA A 425 31.97 8.12 18.00
C ALA A 425 32.16 9.64 18.12
N MET A 426 31.07 10.40 18.12
CA MET A 426 31.08 11.84 18.29
C MET A 426 31.54 12.23 19.70
N ASP A 427 30.92 11.63 20.72
CA ASP A 427 31.25 11.84 22.13
C ASP A 427 32.71 11.49 22.44
N HIS A 428 33.22 10.41 21.83
CA HIS A 428 34.62 10.02 21.95
C HIS A 428 35.57 11.12 21.46
N VAL A 429 35.30 11.68 20.27
CA VAL A 429 36.19 12.69 19.66
C VAL A 429 36.05 14.05 20.35
N ILE A 430 34.83 14.51 20.68
CA ILE A 430 34.61 15.85 21.27
C ILE A 430 35.17 15.97 22.69
N LYS A 431 35.40 14.85 23.38
CA LYS A 431 36.07 14.82 24.71
C LYS A 431 37.53 15.27 24.65
N VAL A 432 38.19 15.09 23.50
CA VAL A 432 39.62 15.36 23.35
C VAL A 432 39.91 16.42 22.29
N ARG A 433 39.03 16.63 21.32
CA ARG A 433 39.23 17.61 20.24
C ARG A 433 37.94 18.31 19.84
N ARG A 434 37.99 19.64 19.71
CA ARG A 434 36.92 20.40 19.08
C ARG A 434 36.80 20.06 17.59
N ILE A 435 35.64 19.57 17.18
CA ILE A 435 35.30 19.28 15.77
C ILE A 435 34.01 19.97 15.38
N ARG A 436 33.78 20.19 14.08
CA ARG A 436 32.53 20.78 13.57
C ARG A 436 32.18 20.27 12.17
N PRO A 437 31.91 18.95 11.99
CA PRO A 437 31.37 18.45 10.73
C PRO A 437 30.20 19.31 10.24
N ASN A 438 30.14 19.53 8.94
CA ASN A 438 29.11 20.35 8.34
C ASN A 438 27.78 19.55 8.30
N MET A 439 26.64 20.23 8.12
CA MET A 439 25.32 19.58 8.21
C MET A 439 25.11 18.46 7.17
N GLY A 440 25.60 18.63 5.94
CA GLY A 440 25.61 17.57 4.93
C GLY A 440 26.44 16.35 5.31
N PHE A 441 27.57 16.56 5.99
CA PHE A 441 28.41 15.48 6.49
C PHE A 441 27.77 14.74 7.66
N LEU A 442 27.12 15.46 8.59
CA LEU A 442 26.34 14.85 9.66
C LEU A 442 25.21 13.98 9.09
N LYS A 443 24.47 14.48 8.09
CA LYS A 443 23.45 13.69 7.37
C LYS A 443 24.01 12.37 6.85
N GLN A 444 25.16 12.43 6.17
CA GLN A 444 25.79 11.26 5.58
C GLN A 444 26.30 10.27 6.63
N LEU A 445 26.79 10.75 7.77
CA LEU A 445 27.12 9.90 8.92
C LEU A 445 25.87 9.27 9.56
N THR A 446 24.76 9.99 9.67
CA THR A 446 23.50 9.43 10.19
C THR A 446 22.99 8.31 9.28
N ILE A 447 23.08 8.49 7.95
CA ILE A 447 22.76 7.44 6.97
C ILE A 447 23.69 6.23 7.14
N LEU A 448 24.99 6.45 7.34
CA LEU A 448 25.94 5.37 7.63
C LEU A 448 25.56 4.63 8.91
N ASN A 449 25.18 5.33 9.98
CA ASN A 449 24.76 4.75 11.26
C ASN A 449 23.57 3.79 11.06
N SER A 450 22.51 4.24 10.37
CA SER A 450 21.33 3.41 10.08
C SER A 450 21.68 2.17 9.26
N LYS A 451 22.60 2.31 8.29
CA LYS A 451 23.09 1.18 7.47
C LYS A 451 23.84 0.15 8.33
N LEU A 452 24.77 0.60 9.17
CA LEU A 452 25.55 -0.28 10.04
C LEU A 452 24.67 -0.99 11.07
N LEU A 453 23.71 -0.27 11.67
CA LEU A 453 22.71 -0.87 12.57
C LEU A 453 21.92 -2.00 11.90
N SER A 454 21.44 -1.76 10.67
CA SER A 454 20.67 -2.76 9.93
C SER A 454 21.52 -4.00 9.63
N GLN A 455 22.78 -3.81 9.24
CA GLN A 455 23.73 -4.90 9.01
C GLN A 455 24.01 -5.70 10.29
N ARG A 456 24.19 -5.02 11.43
CA ARG A 456 24.40 -5.66 12.73
C ARG A 456 23.19 -6.50 13.16
N LYS A 457 21.97 -5.98 12.98
CA LYS A 457 20.72 -6.72 13.25
C LYS A 457 20.61 -7.99 12.41
N LEU A 458 20.90 -7.90 11.10
CA LEU A 458 20.89 -9.06 10.21
C LEU A 458 21.93 -10.12 10.62
N GLN A 459 23.15 -9.70 10.96
CA GLN A 459 24.18 -10.62 11.45
C GLN A 459 23.79 -11.29 12.76
N PHE A 460 23.12 -10.57 13.66
CA PHE A 460 22.64 -11.13 14.92
C PHE A 460 21.55 -12.18 14.70
N ASN A 461 20.56 -11.88 13.85
CA ASN A 461 19.48 -12.81 13.52
C ASN A 461 20.00 -14.08 12.85
N ASN A 462 20.93 -13.96 11.89
CA ASN A 462 21.53 -15.11 11.22
C ASN A 462 22.31 -16.03 12.19
N ARG A 463 22.98 -15.45 13.21
CA ARG A 463 23.67 -16.25 14.24
C ARG A 463 22.70 -16.96 15.18
N GLN A 464 21.47 -16.46 15.37
CA GLN A 464 20.46 -17.15 16.16
C GLN A 464 19.83 -18.30 15.37
N THR A 465 19.55 -18.10 14.08
CA THR A 465 19.01 -19.18 13.22
C THR A 465 19.99 -20.34 13.11
N ASP A 466 21.29 -20.08 12.97
CA ASP A 466 22.33 -21.12 12.90
C ASP A 466 22.49 -21.90 14.23
N LYS A 467 22.16 -21.28 15.37
CA LYS A 467 22.18 -21.95 16.69
C LYS A 467 20.95 -22.81 16.95
N ASN A 468 19.81 -22.50 16.32
CA ASN A 468 18.59 -23.29 16.46
C ASN A 468 18.53 -24.47 15.48
N HIS A 469 19.44 -24.52 14.49
CA HIS A 469 19.57 -25.61 13.50
C HIS A 469 20.76 -26.56 13.76
N ARG A 470 21.48 -26.37 14.88
CA ARG A 470 22.49 -27.29 15.40
C ARG A 470 22.00 -27.86 16.71
#